data_AF-A0A383E6K1-F1
#
_entry.id   AF-A0A383E6K1-F1
#
_cell.length_a   1.000
_cell.length_b   1.000
_cell.length_c   1.000
_cell.angle_alpha   90.00
_cell.angle_beta   90.00
_cell.angle_gamma   90.00
#
_symmetry.space_group_name_H-M   'P 1'
#
loop_
_entity.id
_entity.type
_entity.pdbx_description
1 polymer ?
#
loop_
_entity_poly.entity_id
_entity_poly.type
_entity_poly.pdbx_seq_one_letter_code
_entity_poly.pdbx_strand_id
1 'polypeptide(L)'
;LEDNCGTCDDDSSNDCVQDCLGEWGGAAEFDECDVCAGDNSTCSDCAGTPNGSATVDECDTCDADSSNDCVQDCGGTWGGSSVDDECGICDGDNSSCSDECGIPYGDNSSCADECGVPNGDNSSCEDCAGTPNGSATVDECGTCDADSSNDCVQDCAGTWGGSSVDDACGICGGDNSSCADCAGTPNGDAVVDNCDVCDNDGSNDCVQDCAGTWGGSLELDECAICDGDNSS
;
A
#
# COMPACT_ATOMS: atom_id res chain seq x y z
N LEU A 1 48.60 22.31 99.29
CA LEU A 1 48.88 23.53 98.49
C LEU A 1 47.54 24.23 98.27
N GLU A 2 47.47 25.46 97.76
CA GLU A 2 46.18 26.02 97.32
C GLU A 2 45.99 25.63 95.85
N ASP A 3 44.90 24.93 95.51
CA ASP A 3 44.59 24.61 94.12
C ASP A 3 44.17 25.89 93.36
N ASN A 4 44.06 25.81 92.03
CA ASN A 4 43.70 26.96 91.20
C ASN A 4 42.22 27.38 91.33
N CYS A 5 41.44 26.74 92.21
CA CYS A 5 40.04 27.06 92.52
C CYS A 5 39.81 27.46 93.99
N GLY A 6 40.88 27.68 94.75
CA GLY A 6 40.82 28.22 96.12
C GLY A 6 40.59 27.18 97.22
N THR A 7 40.77 25.89 96.95
CA THR A 7 40.76 24.83 97.96
C THR A 7 42.17 24.62 98.51
N CYS A 8 42.34 24.80 99.82
CA CYS A 8 43.62 24.64 100.51
C CYS A 8 43.73 23.25 101.15
N ASP A 9 44.13 22.24 100.40
CA ASP A 9 44.53 20.94 100.94
C ASP A 9 45.65 20.28 100.10
N ASP A 10 46.09 19.08 100.51
CA ASP A 10 47.17 18.34 99.84
C ASP A 10 46.65 17.11 99.08
N ASP A 11 45.32 17.01 98.89
CA ASP A 11 44.67 15.92 98.20
C ASP A 11 44.48 16.24 96.72
N SER A 12 45.45 15.87 95.89
CA SER A 12 45.40 16.10 94.44
C SER A 12 44.23 15.41 93.72
N SER A 13 43.41 14.62 94.41
CA SER A 13 42.18 14.05 93.85
C SER A 13 41.01 15.03 93.84
N ASN A 14 41.08 16.12 94.61
CA ASN A 14 40.06 17.17 94.65
C ASN A 14 40.49 18.48 93.96
N ASP A 15 41.74 18.57 93.49
CA ASP A 15 42.23 19.68 92.70
C ASP A 15 41.33 19.90 91.48
N CYS A 16 40.84 21.11 91.31
CA CYS A 16 40.04 21.43 90.13
C CYS A 16 40.89 21.38 88.84
N VAL A 17 40.24 21.05 87.72
CA VAL A 17 40.85 21.07 86.39
C VAL A 17 40.33 22.26 85.58
N GLN A 18 41.05 22.62 84.50
CA GLN A 18 40.54 23.57 83.52
C GLN A 18 39.44 22.93 82.69
N ASP A 19 38.38 23.68 82.46
CA ASP A 19 37.35 23.35 81.50
C ASP A 19 37.84 23.57 80.06
N CYS A 20 37.01 23.28 79.06
CA CYS A 20 37.45 23.36 77.66
C CYS A 20 37.72 24.80 77.16
N LEU A 21 37.28 25.84 77.89
CA LEU A 21 37.60 27.24 77.62
C LEU A 21 38.88 27.71 78.35
N GLY A 22 39.48 26.83 79.16
CA GLY A 22 40.66 27.12 79.95
C GLY A 22 40.36 27.75 81.32
N GLU A 23 39.09 27.74 81.76
CA GLU A 23 38.68 28.26 83.08
C GLU A 23 38.82 27.19 84.17
N TRP A 24 39.54 27.51 85.25
CA TRP A 24 39.72 26.59 86.38
C TRP A 24 38.40 26.42 87.14
N GLY A 25 37.91 25.19 87.25
CA GLY A 25 36.63 24.88 87.91
C GLY A 25 35.38 25.34 87.13
N GLY A 26 35.54 25.71 85.86
CA GLY A 26 34.44 26.02 84.97
C GLY A 26 33.64 24.76 84.56
N ALA A 27 32.51 24.97 83.89
CA ALA A 27 31.57 23.92 83.52
C ALA A 27 31.50 23.70 81.99
N ALA A 28 32.36 24.36 81.21
CA ALA A 28 32.34 24.20 79.75
C ALA A 28 32.93 22.83 79.35
N GLU A 29 32.13 22.03 78.67
CA GLU A 29 32.51 20.71 78.17
C GLU A 29 32.61 20.73 76.64
N PHE A 30 33.42 19.84 76.08
CA PHE A 30 33.39 19.56 74.64
C PHE A 30 32.08 18.85 74.30
N ASP A 31 31.46 19.27 73.21
CA ASP A 31 30.32 18.58 72.63
C ASP A 31 30.79 17.34 71.82
N GLU A 32 29.87 16.60 71.22
CA GLU A 32 30.18 15.39 70.44
C GLU A 32 30.92 15.70 69.13
N CYS A 33 31.02 16.97 68.75
CA CYS A 33 31.76 17.47 67.60
C CYS A 33 33.16 17.97 67.98
N ASP A 34 33.61 17.72 69.22
CA ASP A 34 34.83 18.27 69.80
C ASP A 34 34.85 19.82 69.82
N VAL A 35 33.68 20.46 69.87
CA VAL A 35 33.53 21.91 70.00
C VAL A 35 33.26 22.25 71.46
N CYS A 36 34.12 23.09 72.04
CA CYS A 36 33.95 23.53 73.41
C CYS A 36 32.69 24.38 73.58
N ALA A 37 31.82 24.01 74.52
CA ALA A 37 30.50 24.59 74.74
C ALA A 37 29.64 24.62 73.46
N GLY A 38 29.85 23.67 72.55
CA GLY A 38 29.06 23.51 71.33
C GLY A 38 27.67 22.93 71.60
N ASP A 39 26.82 23.00 70.58
CA ASP A 39 25.44 22.52 70.61
C ASP A 39 25.22 21.28 69.74
N ASN A 40 26.30 20.57 69.40
CA ASN A 40 26.34 19.40 68.52
C ASN A 40 25.94 19.67 67.05
N SER A 41 25.63 20.91 66.64
CA SER A 41 25.10 21.20 65.30
C SER A 41 26.15 21.15 64.19
N THR A 42 27.44 21.38 64.50
CA THR A 42 28.49 21.55 63.48
C THR A 42 28.92 20.25 62.80
N CYS A 43 28.67 19.10 63.42
CA CYS A 43 28.95 17.77 62.88
C CYS A 43 27.70 16.89 62.81
N SER A 44 26.51 17.47 62.97
CA SER A 44 25.26 16.74 62.85
C SER A 44 25.01 16.32 61.41
N ASP A 45 24.61 15.06 61.24
CA ASP A 45 24.09 14.55 59.98
C ASP A 45 22.71 15.15 59.66
N CYS A 46 22.13 14.79 58.52
CA CYS A 46 20.85 15.38 58.12
C CYS A 46 19.67 14.99 59.04
N ALA A 47 19.82 13.94 59.85
CA ALA A 47 18.82 13.49 60.83
C ALA A 47 19.03 14.16 62.20
N GLY A 48 20.05 15.03 62.32
CA GLY A 48 20.43 15.70 63.57
C GLY A 48 21.27 14.83 64.50
N THR A 49 21.90 13.77 64.00
CA THR A 49 22.78 12.90 64.78
C THR A 49 24.24 13.33 64.64
N PRO A 50 24.94 13.73 65.72
CA PRO A 50 26.34 14.12 65.67
C PRO A 50 27.22 12.99 65.16
N ASN A 51 28.08 13.28 64.18
CA ASN A 51 28.92 12.31 63.48
C ASN A 51 28.14 11.12 62.88
N GLY A 52 26.84 11.29 62.63
CA GLY A 52 26.01 10.30 61.98
C GLY A 52 26.36 10.13 60.50
N SER A 53 25.89 9.04 59.90
CA SER A 53 26.19 8.70 58.51
C SER A 53 25.07 9.07 57.53
N ALA A 54 23.96 9.65 57.99
CA ALA A 54 22.84 9.99 57.13
C ALA A 54 23.17 11.19 56.24
N THR A 55 22.84 11.09 54.96
CA THR A 55 22.98 12.17 53.98
C THR A 55 21.64 12.46 53.32
N VAL A 56 21.41 13.72 52.93
CA VAL A 56 20.23 14.08 52.13
C VAL A 56 20.50 13.64 50.69
N ASP A 57 19.59 12.87 50.10
CA ASP A 57 19.60 12.53 48.69
C ASP A 57 19.02 13.65 47.80
N GLU A 58 18.98 13.43 46.48
CA GLU A 58 18.53 14.45 45.52
C GLU A 58 17.00 14.65 45.47
N CYS A 59 16.24 13.95 46.33
CA CYS A 59 14.80 14.15 46.56
C CYS A 59 14.48 14.43 48.03
N ASP A 60 15.44 15.02 48.75
CA ASP A 60 15.32 15.51 50.12
C ASP A 60 15.04 14.40 51.18
N THR A 61 15.33 13.13 50.88
CA THR A 61 15.27 12.05 51.86
C THR A 61 16.60 11.98 52.61
N CYS A 62 16.51 11.95 53.94
CA CYS A 62 17.67 11.89 54.80
C CYS A 62 17.82 10.52 55.44
N ASP A 63 18.75 9.70 54.93
CA ASP A 63 19.16 8.46 55.56
C ASP A 63 20.56 8.01 55.07
N ALA A 64 20.98 6.81 55.46
CA ALA A 64 22.29 6.24 55.09
C ALA A 64 22.18 5.09 54.08
N ASP A 65 20.99 4.78 53.59
CA ASP A 65 20.69 3.65 52.72
C ASP A 65 20.65 4.08 51.25
N SER A 66 21.82 4.16 50.62
CA SER A 66 21.95 4.48 49.19
C SER A 66 21.16 3.59 48.21
N SER A 67 20.53 2.51 48.68
CA SER A 67 19.67 1.67 47.84
C SER A 67 18.26 2.22 47.65
N ASN A 68 17.84 3.17 48.51
CA ASN A 68 16.55 3.85 48.41
C ASN A 68 16.66 5.26 47.81
N ASP A 69 17.88 5.75 47.58
CA ASP A 69 18.15 7.02 46.91
C ASP A 69 17.34 7.09 45.60
N CYS A 70 16.56 8.15 45.44
CA CYS A 70 15.83 8.36 44.21
C CYS A 70 16.77 8.54 43.02
N VAL A 71 16.27 8.15 41.85
CA VAL A 71 16.93 8.38 40.57
C VAL A 71 16.16 9.41 39.76
N GLN A 72 16.81 9.99 38.75
CA GLN A 72 16.11 10.82 37.77
C GLN A 72 15.21 9.94 36.89
N ASP A 73 14.00 10.43 36.65
CA ASP A 73 13.15 9.92 35.57
C ASP A 73 13.72 10.31 34.20
N CYS A 74 13.07 9.85 33.11
CA CYS A 74 13.52 10.20 31.76
C CYS A 74 13.46 11.71 31.46
N GLY A 75 12.69 12.48 32.24
CA GLY A 75 12.57 13.93 32.14
C GLY A 75 13.66 14.68 32.91
N GLY A 76 14.56 13.95 33.60
CA GLY A 76 15.62 14.51 34.42
C GLY A 76 15.16 14.96 35.82
N THR A 77 13.95 14.59 36.24
CA THR A 77 13.41 14.96 37.56
C THR A 77 13.74 13.86 38.57
N TRP A 78 14.45 14.20 39.65
CA TRP A 78 14.73 13.28 40.74
C TRP A 78 13.43 12.82 41.42
N GLY A 79 13.24 11.51 41.52
CA GLY A 79 12.03 10.91 42.10
C GLY A 79 10.77 11.07 41.25
N GLY A 80 10.90 11.52 40.00
CA GLY A 80 9.79 11.62 39.06
C GLY A 80 9.29 10.24 38.58
N SER A 81 8.16 10.24 37.88
CA SER A 81 7.49 9.02 37.42
C SER A 81 7.49 8.84 35.90
N SER A 82 8.08 9.78 35.16
CA SER A 82 8.07 9.74 33.70
C SER A 82 8.89 8.57 33.18
N VAL A 83 8.40 7.89 32.14
CA VAL A 83 9.07 6.73 31.54
C VAL A 83 9.19 6.90 30.04
N ASP A 84 10.26 6.37 29.47
CA ASP A 84 10.40 6.30 28.02
C ASP A 84 9.33 5.38 27.44
N ASP A 85 8.73 5.80 26.33
CA ASP A 85 7.91 4.95 25.48
C ASP A 85 8.79 3.95 24.68
N GLU A 86 8.20 3.05 23.89
CA GLU A 86 8.95 2.10 23.07
C GLU A 86 9.86 2.80 22.04
N CYS A 87 9.58 4.06 21.69
CA CYS A 87 10.41 4.89 20.82
C CYS A 87 11.60 5.54 21.54
N GLY A 88 11.71 5.39 22.86
CA GLY A 88 12.72 6.06 23.68
C GLY A 88 12.39 7.54 23.93
N ILE A 89 11.12 7.94 23.84
CA ILE A 89 10.67 9.29 24.15
C ILE A 89 10.00 9.29 25.52
N CYS A 90 10.52 10.13 26.41
CA CYS A 90 9.97 10.33 27.74
C CYS A 90 8.50 10.79 27.70
N ASP A 91 7.62 10.03 28.37
CA ASP A 91 6.15 10.16 28.36
C ASP A 91 5.55 10.21 26.94
N GLY A 92 6.20 9.58 25.98
CA GLY A 92 5.71 9.45 24.62
C GLY A 92 4.50 8.51 24.49
N ASP A 93 3.82 8.58 23.35
CA ASP A 93 2.65 7.76 23.02
C ASP A 93 2.93 6.74 21.90
N ASN A 94 4.22 6.49 21.63
CA ASN A 94 4.75 5.66 20.55
C ASN A 94 4.51 6.16 19.12
N SER A 95 3.78 7.25 18.90
CA SER A 95 3.44 7.70 17.55
C SER A 95 4.66 8.09 16.70
N SER A 96 5.78 8.44 17.34
CA SER A 96 6.99 8.90 16.66
C SER A 96 7.73 7.81 15.88
N CYS A 97 7.61 6.55 16.29
CA CYS A 97 8.24 5.40 15.64
C CYS A 97 7.23 4.33 15.21
N SER A 98 5.93 4.59 15.36
CA SER A 98 4.87 3.75 14.82
C SER A 98 4.82 3.81 13.29
N ASP A 99 4.55 2.66 12.70
CA ASP A 99 4.29 2.50 11.27
C ASP A 99 2.85 2.95 10.91
N GLU A 100 2.42 2.79 9.65
CA GLU A 100 1.07 3.17 9.20
C GLU A 100 -0.04 2.33 9.87
N CYS A 101 0.33 1.20 10.47
CA CYS A 101 -0.55 0.33 11.24
C CYS A 101 -0.62 0.72 12.73
N GLY A 102 0.14 1.73 13.15
CA GLY A 102 0.24 2.14 14.54
C GLY A 102 1.14 1.23 15.38
N ILE A 103 1.99 0.42 14.77
CA ILE A 103 2.89 -0.51 15.46
C ILE A 103 4.30 0.10 15.56
N PRO A 104 4.85 0.28 16.77
CA PRO A 104 6.20 0.80 16.97
C PRO A 104 7.25 -0.07 16.28
N TYR A 105 8.09 0.56 15.45
CA TYR A 105 9.07 -0.11 14.58
C TYR A 105 8.47 -1.20 13.67
N GLY A 106 7.18 -1.09 13.35
CA GLY A 106 6.51 -1.99 12.42
C GLY A 106 7.03 -1.83 10.99
N ASP A 107 6.78 -2.85 10.19
CA ASP A 107 7.17 -2.93 8.78
C ASP A 107 5.96 -2.75 7.83
N ASN A 108 4.88 -2.13 8.32
CA ASN A 108 3.64 -1.89 7.61
C ASN A 108 2.86 -3.17 7.22
N SER A 109 3.29 -4.37 7.63
CA SER A 109 2.66 -5.62 7.19
C SER A 109 1.40 -6.02 7.99
N SER A 110 1.26 -5.55 9.23
CA SER A 110 0.20 -6.03 10.15
C SER A 110 -1.22 -5.59 9.77
N CYS A 111 -1.34 -4.48 9.06
CA CYS A 111 -2.59 -3.92 8.54
C CYS A 111 -2.61 -3.83 7.01
N ALA A 112 -1.66 -4.49 6.34
CA ALA A 112 -1.63 -4.55 4.89
C ALA A 112 -2.80 -5.38 4.37
N ASP A 113 -3.40 -4.89 3.28
CA ASP A 113 -4.43 -5.59 2.53
C ASP A 113 -3.81 -6.70 1.63
N GLU A 114 -4.61 -7.38 0.82
CA GLU A 114 -4.12 -8.46 -0.07
C GLU A 114 -3.16 -7.94 -1.16
N CYS A 115 -3.15 -6.63 -1.42
CA CYS A 115 -2.23 -5.96 -2.33
C CYS A 115 -0.93 -5.53 -1.64
N GLY A 116 -0.82 -5.73 -0.32
CA GLY A 116 0.31 -5.26 0.48
C GLY A 116 0.23 -3.78 0.84
N VAL A 117 -0.94 -3.16 0.74
CA VAL A 117 -1.14 -1.73 1.05
C VAL A 117 -1.66 -1.58 2.48
N PRO A 118 -0.95 -0.87 3.37
CA PRO A 118 -1.39 -0.63 4.75
C PRO A 118 -2.71 0.13 4.78
N ASN A 119 -3.67 -0.37 5.56
CA ASN A 119 -5.03 0.15 5.64
C ASN A 119 -5.75 0.25 4.27
N GLY A 120 -5.33 -0.59 3.30
CA GLY A 120 -5.95 -0.67 1.98
C GLY A 120 -7.29 -1.39 2.00
N ASP A 121 -8.02 -1.28 0.89
CA ASP A 121 -9.34 -1.88 0.67
C ASP A 121 -9.32 -2.95 -0.44
N ASN A 122 -8.13 -3.46 -0.79
CA ASN A 122 -7.83 -4.36 -1.89
C ASN A 122 -8.01 -3.79 -3.31
N SER A 123 -8.51 -2.57 -3.50
CA SER A 123 -8.88 -2.08 -4.85
C SER A 123 -7.69 -1.85 -5.79
N SER A 124 -6.47 -1.77 -5.25
CA SER A 124 -5.26 -1.43 -6.01
C SER A 124 -4.73 -2.59 -6.87
N CYS A 125 -5.11 -3.82 -6.55
CA CYS A 125 -4.68 -5.03 -7.25
C CYS A 125 -5.87 -5.93 -7.66
N GLU A 126 -7.08 -5.40 -7.65
CA GLU A 126 -8.26 -6.11 -8.16
C GLU A 126 -8.14 -6.40 -9.67
N ASP A 127 -8.50 -7.61 -10.06
CA ASP A 127 -8.74 -7.97 -11.44
C ASP A 127 -10.10 -7.43 -11.93
N CYS A 128 -10.45 -7.66 -13.19
CA CYS A 128 -11.71 -7.13 -13.71
C CYS A 128 -12.98 -7.70 -13.04
N ALA A 129 -12.85 -8.81 -12.30
CA ALA A 129 -13.93 -9.45 -11.55
C ALA A 129 -13.99 -8.96 -10.09
N GLY A 130 -13.13 -8.00 -9.72
CA GLY A 130 -13.00 -7.50 -8.35
C GLY A 130 -12.28 -8.47 -7.42
N THR A 131 -11.49 -9.41 -7.97
CA THR A 131 -10.70 -10.35 -7.16
C THR A 131 -9.28 -9.81 -7.02
N PRO A 132 -8.81 -9.52 -5.78
CA PRO A 132 -7.45 -9.04 -5.54
C PRO A 132 -6.42 -10.07 -5.99
N ASN A 133 -5.40 -9.63 -6.73
CA ASN A 133 -4.40 -10.48 -7.37
C ASN A 133 -5.00 -11.60 -8.25
N GLY A 134 -6.24 -11.41 -8.72
CA GLY A 134 -6.90 -12.34 -9.61
C GLY A 134 -6.30 -12.30 -11.02
N SER A 135 -6.64 -13.32 -11.82
CA SER A 135 -6.11 -13.46 -13.19
C SER A 135 -7.12 -13.09 -14.27
N ALA A 136 -8.33 -12.63 -13.92
CA ALA A 136 -9.34 -12.28 -14.90
C ALA A 136 -8.96 -10.99 -15.64
N THR A 137 -9.13 -11.00 -16.96
CA THR A 137 -8.91 -9.83 -17.81
C THR A 137 -10.13 -9.58 -18.66
N VAL A 138 -10.38 -8.31 -18.99
CA VAL A 138 -11.46 -7.95 -19.92
C VAL A 138 -10.99 -8.26 -21.34
N ASP A 139 -11.75 -9.08 -22.08
CA ASP A 139 -11.53 -9.34 -23.49
C ASP A 139 -12.03 -8.17 -24.38
N GLU A 140 -11.84 -8.28 -25.70
CA GLU A 140 -12.19 -7.22 -26.66
C GLU A 140 -13.71 -7.03 -26.88
N CYS A 141 -14.56 -7.92 -26.35
CA CYS A 141 -16.02 -7.76 -26.31
C CYS A 141 -16.55 -7.41 -24.91
N GLY A 142 -15.67 -7.22 -23.93
CA GLY A 142 -16.03 -6.77 -22.59
C GLY A 142 -16.33 -7.90 -21.60
N THR A 143 -16.11 -9.16 -21.95
CA THR A 143 -16.22 -10.28 -21.01
C THR A 143 -15.02 -10.26 -20.08
N CYS A 144 -15.27 -10.37 -18.77
CA CYS A 144 -14.22 -10.43 -17.77
C CYS A 144 -14.11 -11.86 -17.23
N ASP A 145 -13.08 -12.59 -17.65
CA ASP A 145 -12.69 -13.87 -17.06
C ASP A 145 -11.23 -14.21 -17.40
N ALA A 146 -10.79 -15.43 -17.04
CA ALA A 146 -9.43 -15.91 -17.28
C ALA A 146 -9.35 -16.98 -18.39
N ASP A 147 -10.47 -17.31 -19.04
CA ASP A 147 -10.59 -18.36 -20.03
C ASP A 147 -10.47 -17.82 -21.45
N SER A 148 -9.23 -17.63 -21.91
CA SER A 148 -8.93 -17.21 -23.29
C SER A 148 -9.52 -18.08 -24.42
N SER A 149 -10.13 -19.24 -24.10
CA SER A 149 -10.80 -20.08 -25.10
C SER A 149 -12.21 -19.59 -25.46
N ASN A 150 -12.79 -18.72 -24.64
CA ASN A 150 -14.10 -18.11 -24.89
C ASN A 150 -14.01 -16.68 -25.44
N ASP A 151 -12.80 -16.11 -25.50
CA ASP A 151 -12.53 -14.78 -26.06
C ASP A 151 -13.18 -14.66 -27.44
N CYS A 152 -14.00 -13.63 -27.61
CA CYS A 152 -14.61 -13.36 -28.89
C CYS A 152 -13.55 -13.04 -29.96
N VAL A 153 -13.91 -13.34 -31.20
CA VAL A 153 -13.13 -12.97 -32.38
C VAL A 153 -13.84 -11.88 -33.17
N GLN A 154 -13.11 -11.23 -34.06
CA GLN A 154 -13.70 -10.31 -35.02
C GLN A 154 -14.53 -11.07 -36.05
N ASP A 155 -15.68 -10.51 -36.41
CA ASP A 155 -16.43 -10.92 -37.59
C ASP A 155 -15.75 -10.45 -38.89
N CYS A 156 -16.31 -10.80 -40.06
CA CYS A 156 -15.71 -10.38 -41.33
C CYS A 156 -15.67 -8.85 -41.52
N ALA A 157 -16.43 -8.08 -40.73
CA ALA A 157 -16.46 -6.62 -40.77
C ALA A 157 -15.43 -6.01 -39.80
N GLY A 158 -14.66 -6.84 -39.09
CA GLY A 158 -13.68 -6.41 -38.09
C GLY A 158 -14.29 -6.07 -36.72
N THR A 159 -15.55 -6.45 -36.47
CA THR A 159 -16.23 -6.15 -35.20
C THR A 159 -16.05 -7.31 -34.22
N TRP A 160 -15.44 -7.06 -33.06
CA TRP A 160 -15.30 -8.04 -31.98
C TRP A 160 -16.67 -8.52 -31.49
N GLY A 161 -16.87 -9.84 -31.47
CA GLY A 161 -18.17 -10.45 -31.10
C GLY A 161 -19.30 -10.18 -32.10
N GLY A 162 -18.97 -9.64 -33.28
CA GLY A 162 -19.94 -9.43 -34.36
C GLY A 162 -20.43 -10.74 -34.97
N SER A 163 -21.52 -10.66 -35.76
CA SER A 163 -22.15 -11.82 -36.40
C SER A 163 -22.08 -11.79 -37.92
N SER A 164 -21.32 -10.86 -38.51
CA SER A 164 -21.23 -10.73 -39.97
C SER A 164 -20.42 -11.87 -40.56
N VAL A 165 -20.87 -12.42 -41.68
CA VAL A 165 -20.19 -13.51 -42.39
C VAL A 165 -20.03 -13.11 -43.85
N ASP A 166 -18.96 -13.59 -44.48
CA ASP A 166 -18.79 -13.44 -45.92
C ASP A 166 -19.90 -14.17 -46.67
N ASP A 167 -20.42 -13.54 -47.71
CA ASP A 167 -21.33 -14.15 -48.66
C ASP A 167 -20.57 -15.07 -49.64
N ALA A 168 -21.28 -15.71 -50.58
CA ALA A 168 -20.67 -16.59 -51.58
C ALA A 168 -19.67 -15.86 -52.51
N CYS A 169 -19.72 -14.54 -52.57
CA CYS A 169 -18.82 -13.70 -53.35
C CYS A 169 -17.57 -13.28 -52.54
N GLY A 170 -17.46 -13.69 -51.27
CA GLY A 170 -16.41 -13.25 -50.36
C GLY A 170 -16.59 -11.82 -49.87
N ILE A 171 -17.82 -11.28 -49.92
CA ILE A 171 -18.14 -9.95 -49.42
C ILE A 171 -18.79 -10.09 -48.05
N CYS A 172 -18.17 -9.48 -47.05
CA CYS A 172 -18.71 -9.45 -45.71
C CYS A 172 -20.11 -8.81 -45.65
N GLY A 173 -21.10 -9.54 -45.14
CA GLY A 173 -22.49 -9.09 -45.06
C GLY A 173 -23.15 -8.88 -46.43
N GLY A 174 -22.57 -9.43 -47.49
CA GLY A 174 -23.14 -9.37 -48.82
C GLY A 174 -24.40 -10.22 -48.99
N ASP A 175 -25.14 -9.98 -50.06
CA ASP A 175 -26.39 -10.65 -50.41
C ASP A 175 -26.23 -11.66 -51.56
N ASN A 176 -24.98 -11.95 -51.93
CA ASN A 176 -24.56 -12.75 -53.08
C ASN A 176 -24.86 -12.15 -54.48
N SER A 177 -25.32 -10.91 -54.58
CA SER A 177 -25.69 -10.31 -55.89
C SER A 177 -24.49 -9.88 -56.73
N SER A 178 -23.36 -9.57 -56.10
CA SER A 178 -22.19 -8.98 -56.77
C SER A 178 -21.45 -9.93 -57.72
N CYS A 179 -21.58 -11.24 -57.48
CA CYS A 179 -20.99 -12.31 -58.29
C CYS A 179 -22.05 -13.26 -58.86
N ALA A 180 -23.32 -12.86 -58.83
CA ALA A 180 -24.40 -13.64 -59.41
C ALA A 180 -24.28 -13.68 -60.95
N ASP A 181 -24.50 -14.86 -61.52
CA ASP A 181 -24.71 -15.02 -62.95
C ASP A 181 -26.08 -14.43 -63.38
N CYS A 182 -26.42 -14.52 -64.66
CA CYS A 182 -27.68 -13.98 -65.15
C CYS A 182 -28.93 -14.69 -64.59
N ALA A 183 -28.77 -15.89 -64.01
CA ALA A 183 -29.83 -16.67 -63.38
C ALA A 183 -29.94 -16.34 -61.88
N GLY A 184 -29.11 -15.43 -61.37
CA GLY A 184 -29.06 -15.07 -59.95
C GLY A 184 -28.23 -16.03 -59.09
N THR A 185 -27.48 -16.94 -59.70
CA THR A 185 -26.65 -17.93 -59.01
C THR A 185 -25.26 -17.36 -58.74
N PRO A 186 -24.84 -17.20 -57.47
CA PRO A 186 -23.52 -16.69 -57.12
C PRO A 186 -22.40 -17.60 -57.65
N ASN A 187 -21.41 -17.02 -58.33
CA ASN A 187 -20.34 -17.74 -59.03
C ASN A 187 -20.86 -18.81 -60.02
N GLY A 188 -22.06 -18.62 -60.57
CA GLY A 188 -22.60 -19.45 -61.64
C GLY A 188 -21.94 -19.17 -62.99
N ASP A 189 -22.19 -20.05 -63.96
CA ASP A 189 -21.61 -20.01 -65.31
C ASP A 189 -22.61 -19.61 -66.40
N ALA A 190 -23.87 -19.30 -66.04
CA ALA A 190 -24.88 -18.85 -66.99
C ALA A 190 -24.56 -17.45 -67.54
N VAL A 191 -24.71 -17.28 -68.86
CA VAL A 191 -24.47 -16.03 -69.57
C VAL A 191 -25.71 -15.69 -70.40
N VAL A 192 -26.01 -14.40 -70.51
CA VAL A 192 -27.08 -13.94 -71.40
C VAL A 192 -26.61 -14.06 -72.84
N ASP A 193 -27.33 -14.82 -73.66
CA ASP A 193 -27.08 -14.94 -75.09
C ASP A 193 -27.57 -13.68 -75.87
N ASN A 194 -27.38 -13.66 -77.19
CA ASN A 194 -27.79 -12.51 -78.00
C ASN A 194 -29.31 -12.37 -78.20
N CYS A 195 -30.10 -13.27 -77.61
CA CYS A 195 -31.56 -13.28 -77.61
C CYS A 195 -32.15 -13.15 -76.21
N ASP A 196 -31.35 -12.62 -75.27
CA ASP A 196 -31.73 -12.37 -73.87
C ASP A 196 -32.10 -13.65 -73.09
N VAL A 197 -31.68 -14.84 -73.55
CA VAL A 197 -31.83 -16.09 -72.82
C VAL A 197 -30.61 -16.28 -71.92
N CYS A 198 -30.87 -16.60 -70.65
CA CYS A 198 -29.82 -16.83 -69.66
C CYS A 198 -29.65 -18.32 -69.38
N ASP A 199 -28.60 -18.92 -69.92
CA ASP A 199 -28.16 -20.28 -69.58
C ASP A 199 -26.66 -20.48 -69.92
N ASN A 200 -26.18 -21.73 -69.88
CA ASN A 200 -24.82 -22.09 -70.27
C ASN A 200 -24.79 -23.07 -71.46
N ASP A 201 -25.91 -23.20 -72.18
CA ASP A 201 -26.09 -24.15 -73.28
C ASP A 201 -25.90 -23.46 -74.63
N GLY A 202 -24.64 -23.31 -75.03
CA GLY A 202 -24.29 -22.72 -76.34
C GLY A 202 -24.85 -23.45 -77.57
N SER A 203 -25.56 -24.58 -77.40
CA SER A 203 -26.27 -25.25 -78.49
C SER A 203 -27.65 -24.66 -78.79
N ASN A 204 -28.22 -23.91 -77.86
CA ASN A 204 -29.51 -23.22 -78.03
C ASN A 204 -29.36 -21.72 -78.35
N ASP A 205 -28.13 -21.19 -78.27
CA ASP A 205 -27.78 -19.82 -78.64
C ASP A 205 -28.38 -19.46 -80.01
N CYS A 206 -29.14 -18.38 -80.02
CA CYS A 206 -29.73 -17.94 -81.27
C CYS A 206 -28.66 -17.48 -82.27
N VAL A 207 -28.93 -17.69 -83.55
CA VAL A 207 -28.09 -17.19 -84.65
C VAL A 207 -28.72 -15.95 -85.28
N GLN A 208 -27.92 -15.20 -86.04
CA GLN A 208 -28.45 -14.11 -86.85
C GLN A 208 -29.25 -14.65 -88.03
N ASP A 209 -30.40 -14.02 -88.30
CA ASP A 209 -31.10 -14.17 -89.56
C ASP A 209 -30.32 -13.52 -90.72
N CYS A 210 -30.83 -13.65 -91.94
CA CYS A 210 -30.16 -13.08 -93.12
C CYS A 210 -30.08 -11.52 -93.12
N ALA A 211 -30.78 -10.85 -92.20
CA ALA A 211 -30.74 -9.39 -92.02
C ALA A 211 -29.78 -8.96 -90.89
N GLY A 212 -29.13 -9.91 -90.22
CA GLY A 212 -28.21 -9.64 -89.11
C GLY A 212 -28.89 -9.49 -87.75
N THR A 213 -30.18 -9.86 -87.64
CA THR A 213 -30.94 -9.81 -86.38
C THR A 213 -30.80 -11.14 -85.64
N TRP A 214 -30.31 -11.10 -84.40
CA TRP A 214 -30.21 -12.28 -83.52
C TRP A 214 -31.60 -12.82 -83.18
N GLY A 215 -31.82 -14.12 -83.40
CA GLY A 215 -33.13 -14.77 -83.18
C GLY A 215 -34.21 -14.37 -84.18
N GLY A 216 -33.83 -13.68 -85.27
CA GLY A 216 -34.74 -13.36 -86.36
C GLY A 216 -35.18 -14.60 -87.14
N SER A 217 -36.27 -14.47 -87.90
CA SER A 217 -36.86 -15.59 -88.67
C SER A 217 -36.72 -15.41 -90.19
N LEU A 218 -35.89 -14.47 -90.65
CA LEU A 218 -35.73 -14.16 -92.07
C LEU A 218 -34.72 -15.13 -92.71
N GLU A 219 -35.11 -15.70 -93.85
CA GLU A 219 -34.30 -16.65 -94.61
C GLU A 219 -33.91 -16.07 -95.97
N LEU A 220 -32.84 -16.62 -96.55
CA LEU A 220 -32.47 -16.32 -97.94
C LEU A 220 -33.45 -17.01 -98.89
N ASP A 221 -33.86 -16.29 -99.92
CA ASP A 221 -34.59 -16.84 -101.05
C ASP A 221 -33.67 -17.59 -102.04
N GLU A 222 -34.21 -18.14 -103.14
CA GLU A 222 -33.41 -18.87 -104.15
C GLU A 222 -32.37 -17.99 -104.86
N CYS A 223 -32.50 -16.66 -104.74
CA CYS A 223 -31.62 -15.64 -105.31
C CYS A 223 -30.63 -15.06 -104.29
N ALA A 224 -30.55 -15.65 -103.10
CA ALA A 224 -29.73 -15.17 -101.98
C ALA A 224 -30.08 -13.75 -101.51
N ILE A 225 -31.35 -13.35 -101.64
CA ILE A 225 -31.91 -12.12 -101.08
C ILE A 225 -32.62 -12.47 -99.77
N CYS A 226 -32.34 -11.71 -98.72
CA CYS A 226 -33.01 -11.87 -97.43
C CYS A 226 -34.48 -11.46 -97.51
N ASP A 227 -35.41 -12.34 -97.10
CA ASP A 227 -36.87 -12.14 -97.17
C ASP A 227 -37.42 -11.90 -98.58
N GLY A 228 -36.75 -12.46 -99.60
CA GLY A 228 -37.19 -12.37 -100.99
C GLY A 228 -38.40 -13.27 -101.30
N ASP A 229 -39.26 -12.82 -102.21
CA ASP A 229 -40.48 -13.53 -102.62
C ASP A 229 -40.25 -14.46 -103.83
N ASN A 230 -39.00 -14.79 -104.15
CA ASN A 230 -38.60 -15.56 -105.34
C ASN A 230 -39.11 -14.96 -106.67
N SER A 231 -39.37 -13.64 -106.72
CA SER A 231 -39.95 -12.98 -107.90
C SER A 231 -38.95 -12.27 -108.82
N SER A 232 -37.64 -12.35 -108.54
CA SER A 232 -36.59 -11.69 -109.35
C SER A 232 -35.49 -12.64 -109.82
#